data_AF-A0A3D8PSP0-F1
#
_entry.id   AF-A0A3D8PSP0-F1
#
_cell.length_a   1.000
_cell.length_b   1.000
_cell.length_c   1.000
_cell.angle_alpha   90.00
_cell.angle_beta   90.00
_cell.angle_gamma   90.00
#
_symmetry.space_group_name_H-M   'P 1'
#
loop_
_entity.id
_entity.type
_entity.pdbx_description
1 polymer ?
#
loop_
_entity_poly.entity_id
_entity_poly.type
_entity_poly.pdbx_seq_one_letter_code
_entity_poly.pdbx_strand_id
1 'polypeptide(L)'
;MKKVTVSVAEDLGYGTLLWIYANNHKVYHSNKRVDRVESFDDIDSNFLGKVEELDLNKADKKTILNLILEKTDRIFGVCVNKKKNDKNNRTNDYSVVFFQSWEQVKTFAETTFQELAQTEVQRKKEAKEKWLERGRLFSQKKNSNKERVK
;
A
#
# COMPACT_ATOMS: atom_id res chain seq x y z
N MET A 1 11.47 1.37 -11.20
CA MET A 1 10.97 1.46 -9.81
C MET A 1 11.00 0.08 -9.19
N LYS A 2 11.72 -0.12 -8.08
CA LYS A 2 11.66 -1.38 -7.33
C LYS A 2 10.47 -1.32 -6.37
N LYS A 3 9.54 -2.26 -6.52
CA LYS A 3 8.40 -2.44 -5.61
C LYS A 3 8.78 -3.50 -4.59
N VAL A 4 8.57 -3.20 -3.32
CA VAL A 4 8.77 -4.11 -2.19
C VAL A 4 7.41 -4.46 -1.62
N THR A 5 7.19 -5.73 -1.27
CA THR A 5 5.97 -6.12 -0.56
C THR A 5 6.23 -6.02 0.94
N VAL A 6 5.46 -5.18 1.62
CA VAL A 6 5.51 -4.96 3.06
C VAL A 6 4.22 -5.48 3.69
N SER A 7 4.32 -6.46 4.58
CA SER A 7 3.15 -7.01 5.26
C SER A 7 3.04 -6.40 6.67
N VAL A 8 1.94 -5.69 6.95
CA VAL A 8 1.68 -5.04 8.25
C VAL A 8 0.25 -5.27 8.71
N ALA A 9 0.03 -5.17 10.03
CA ALA A 9 -1.31 -5.28 10.63
C ALA A 9 -2.14 -3.99 10.42
N GLU A 10 -1.48 -2.82 10.48
CA GLU A 10 -2.10 -1.53 10.18
C GLU A 10 -2.74 -1.51 8.79
N ASP A 11 -3.90 -0.85 8.67
CA ASP A 11 -4.49 -0.61 7.36
C ASP A 11 -3.87 0.61 6.67
N LEU A 12 -2.81 0.39 5.90
CA LEU A 12 -2.20 1.43 5.09
C LEU A 12 -3.10 1.77 3.88
N GLY A 13 -3.51 3.03 3.79
CA GLY A 13 -4.22 3.55 2.64
C GLY A 13 -3.38 3.53 1.34
N TYR A 14 -4.07 3.59 0.21
CA TYR A 14 -3.40 3.82 -1.07
C TYR A 14 -2.79 5.23 -1.10
N GLY A 15 -1.51 5.34 -1.44
CA GLY A 15 -0.76 6.58 -1.41
C GLY A 15 -0.20 6.95 -0.06
N THR A 16 -0.35 6.10 0.98
CA THR A 16 0.28 6.34 2.27
C THR A 16 1.79 6.50 2.09
N LEU A 17 2.33 7.58 2.67
CA LEU A 17 3.75 7.84 2.75
C LEU A 17 4.36 7.06 3.92
N LEU A 18 5.49 6.40 3.68
CA LEU A 18 6.33 5.72 4.65
C LEU A 18 7.72 6.31 4.66
N TRP A 19 8.44 6.17 5.77
CA TRP A 19 9.88 6.43 5.81
C TRP A 19 10.58 5.52 6.81
N ILE A 20 11.85 5.28 6.54
CA ILE A 20 12.70 4.41 7.34
C ILE A 20 13.98 5.18 7.68
N TYR A 21 14.27 5.31 8.97
CA TYR A 21 15.49 5.95 9.44
C TYR A 21 16.69 5.01 9.32
N ALA A 22 17.79 5.51 8.76
CA ALA A 22 19.00 4.71 8.56
C ALA A 22 19.71 4.33 9.86
N ASN A 23 19.60 5.17 10.89
CA ASN A 23 20.32 4.97 12.16
C ASN A 23 19.73 3.86 13.06
N ASN A 24 18.43 3.62 12.98
CA ASN A 24 17.71 2.73 13.90
C ASN A 24 16.72 1.78 13.22
N HIS A 25 16.63 1.87 11.88
CA HIS A 25 15.76 1.08 11.01
C HIS A 25 14.27 1.12 11.41
N LYS A 26 13.85 2.16 12.14
CA LYS A 26 12.46 2.35 12.51
C LYS A 26 11.68 2.81 11.30
N VAL A 27 10.55 2.15 11.08
CA VAL A 27 9.62 2.41 9.99
C VAL A 27 8.45 3.21 10.53
N TYR A 28 8.14 4.30 9.83
CA TYR A 28 7.03 5.18 10.14
C TYR A 28 6.15 5.36 8.91
N HIS A 29 4.92 5.78 9.14
CA HIS A 29 4.01 6.22 8.10
C HIS A 29 3.22 7.47 8.50
N SER A 30 2.70 8.15 7.48
CA SER A 30 1.76 9.25 7.64
C SER A 30 0.32 8.74 7.60
N ASN A 31 -0.59 9.52 8.19
CA ASN A 31 -2.03 9.41 7.96
C ASN A 31 -2.47 10.13 6.66
N LYS A 32 -1.58 10.93 6.07
CA LYS A 32 -1.81 11.66 4.83
C LYS A 32 -1.34 10.86 3.62
N ARG A 33 -2.02 11.08 2.50
CA ARG A 33 -1.58 10.56 1.19
C ARG A 33 -0.49 11.46 0.62
N VAL A 34 0.43 10.86 -0.13
CA VAL A 34 1.61 11.53 -0.69
C VAL A 34 1.26 12.73 -1.57
N ASP A 35 0.13 12.72 -2.27
CA ASP A 35 -0.36 13.81 -3.13
C ASP A 35 -0.95 15.00 -2.34
N ARG A 36 -1.01 14.90 -1.01
CA ARG A 36 -1.52 15.94 -0.11
C ARG A 36 -0.46 16.50 0.83
N VAL A 37 0.81 16.14 0.61
CA VAL A 37 1.94 16.53 1.46
C VAL A 37 2.88 17.39 0.61
N GLU A 38 2.88 18.70 0.85
CA GLU A 38 3.74 19.65 0.12
C GLU A 38 5.21 19.55 0.57
N SER A 39 5.41 19.33 1.87
CA SER A 39 6.72 19.15 2.48
C SER A 39 6.70 17.97 3.44
N PHE A 40 7.81 17.24 3.51
CA PHE A 40 7.97 16.22 4.52
C PHE A 40 8.05 16.83 5.92
N ASP A 41 7.30 16.26 6.86
CA ASP A 41 7.32 16.61 8.27
C ASP A 41 7.07 15.35 9.12
N ASP A 42 7.80 15.23 10.23
CA ASP A 42 7.74 14.10 11.16
C ASP A 42 6.59 14.21 12.18
N ILE A 43 5.86 15.35 12.24
CA ILE A 43 4.78 15.57 13.22
C ILE A 43 3.65 14.54 13.10
N ASP A 44 3.28 14.13 11.88
CA ASP A 44 2.22 13.13 11.64
C ASP A 44 2.77 11.69 11.55
N SER A 45 3.84 11.40 12.29
CA SER A 45 4.52 10.09 12.27
C SER A 45 3.80 9.04 13.13
N ASN A 46 3.54 7.88 12.52
CA ASN A 46 2.98 6.72 13.20
C ASN A 46 3.96 5.55 13.05
N PHE A 47 4.34 4.93 14.17
CA PHE A 47 5.36 3.88 14.19
C PHE A 47 4.78 2.52 13.76
N LEU A 48 5.42 1.83 12.82
CA LEU A 48 5.01 0.50 12.33
C LEU A 48 5.84 -0.65 12.90
N GLY A 49 7.04 -0.36 13.41
CA GLY A 49 8.01 -1.39 13.78
C GLY A 49 9.39 -1.13 13.17
N LYS A 50 10.27 -2.10 13.30
CA LYS A 50 11.60 -2.06 12.65
C LYS A 50 11.61 -2.88 11.36
N VAL A 51 12.51 -2.55 10.44
CA VAL A 51 12.71 -3.31 9.18
C VAL A 51 12.92 -4.80 9.46
N GLU A 52 13.55 -5.15 10.57
CA GLU A 52 13.81 -6.54 10.92
C GLU A 52 12.57 -7.33 11.32
N GLU A 53 11.57 -6.64 11.88
CA GLU A 53 10.32 -7.17 12.43
C GLU A 53 9.20 -7.21 11.38
N LEU A 54 9.33 -6.42 10.31
CA LEU A 54 8.41 -6.46 9.17
C LEU A 54 8.52 -7.81 8.45
N ASP A 55 7.36 -8.41 8.14
CA ASP A 55 7.28 -9.64 7.36
C ASP A 55 7.55 -9.34 5.88
N LEU A 56 8.85 -9.24 5.59
CA LEU A 56 9.45 -9.00 4.29
C LEU A 56 10.14 -10.29 3.83
N ASN A 57 9.99 -10.62 2.55
CA ASN A 57 10.84 -11.66 1.97
C ASN A 57 12.32 -11.22 1.99
N LYS A 58 13.23 -12.20 1.92
CA LYS A 58 14.68 -11.95 2.03
C LYS A 58 15.22 -10.98 0.97
N ALA A 59 14.67 -10.98 -0.25
CA ALA A 59 15.12 -10.11 -1.34
C ALA A 59 14.66 -8.66 -1.13
N ASP A 60 13.44 -8.47 -0.64
CA ASP A 60 12.83 -7.18 -0.31
C ASP A 60 13.54 -6.52 0.88
N LYS A 61 13.83 -7.30 1.92
CA LYS A 61 14.62 -6.83 3.07
C LYS A 61 16.01 -6.37 2.64
N LYS A 62 16.69 -7.14 1.77
CA LYS A 62 17.99 -6.74 1.20
C LYS A 62 17.88 -5.46 0.37
N THR A 63 16.80 -5.29 -0.39
CA THR A 63 16.56 -4.08 -1.18
C THR A 63 16.44 -2.84 -0.30
N ILE A 64 15.63 -2.91 0.76
CA ILE A 64 15.48 -1.82 1.74
C ILE A 64 16.82 -1.50 2.40
N LEU A 65 17.52 -2.51 2.91
CA LEU A 65 18.80 -2.31 3.59
C LEU A 65 19.87 -1.73 2.66
N ASN A 66 19.92 -2.15 1.40
CA ASN A 66 20.84 -1.56 0.41
C ASN A 66 20.53 -0.07 0.18
N LEU A 67 19.26 0.30 0.06
CA LEU A 67 18.87 1.71 -0.12
C LEU A 67 19.26 2.57 1.09
N ILE A 68 19.18 2.00 2.31
CA ILE A 68 19.62 2.65 3.55
C ILE A 68 21.15 2.86 3.56
N LEU A 69 21.91 1.86 3.09
CA LEU A 69 23.39 1.90 3.08
C LEU A 69 23.98 2.94 2.12
N GLU A 70 23.20 3.51 1.20
CA GLU A 70 23.63 4.54 0.25
C GLU A 70 23.76 5.96 0.88
N LYS A 71 24.12 6.04 2.17
CA LYS A 71 24.35 7.28 2.95
C LYS A 71 23.17 8.26 2.97
N THR A 72 21.95 7.74 3.09
CA THR A 72 20.76 8.57 3.34
C THR A 72 20.45 8.60 4.83
N ASP A 73 20.02 9.73 5.38
CA ASP A 73 19.53 9.76 6.78
C ASP A 73 18.25 8.94 6.94
N ARG A 74 17.47 8.88 5.86
CA ARG A 74 16.22 8.14 5.75
C ARG A 74 15.92 7.81 4.29
N ILE A 75 15.17 6.73 4.08
CA ILE A 75 14.54 6.43 2.80
C ILE A 75 13.03 6.59 2.92
N PHE A 76 12.37 6.86 1.80
CA PHE A 76 10.93 7.11 1.74
C PHE A 76 10.23 6.01 0.95
N GLY A 77 8.98 5.71 1.28
CA GLY A 77 8.16 4.70 0.62
C GLY A 77 6.78 5.25 0.29
N VAL A 78 6.19 4.83 -0.82
CA VAL A 78 4.77 5.14 -1.13
C VAL A 78 4.01 3.85 -1.39
N CYS A 79 2.91 3.64 -0.67
CA CYS A 79 1.98 2.54 -0.90
C CYS A 79 1.24 2.72 -2.23
N VAL A 80 1.43 1.80 -3.17
CA VAL A 80 0.79 1.84 -4.50
C VAL A 80 -0.13 0.65 -4.77
N ASN A 81 -0.25 -0.29 -3.83
CA ASN A 81 -1.23 -1.35 -3.91
C ASN A 81 -1.48 -1.96 -2.52
N LYS A 82 -2.71 -2.43 -2.30
CA LYS A 82 -3.09 -3.25 -1.15
C LYS A 82 -3.60 -4.59 -1.67
N LYS A 83 -2.98 -5.67 -1.23
CA LYS A 83 -3.45 -7.04 -1.39
C LYS A 83 -3.81 -7.60 -0.03
N LYS A 84 -4.95 -8.29 0.03
CA LYS A 84 -5.29 -9.05 1.23
C LYS A 84 -4.34 -10.24 1.30
N ASN A 85 -3.72 -10.47 2.45
CA ASN A 85 -2.88 -11.63 2.64
C ASN A 85 -3.78 -12.84 2.92
N ASP A 86 -3.89 -13.75 1.95
CA ASP A 86 -4.73 -14.94 2.08
C ASP A 86 -4.14 -16.00 3.04
N LYS A 87 -2.85 -15.88 3.39
CA LYS A 87 -2.16 -16.82 4.28
C LYS A 87 -2.23 -16.42 5.74
N ASN A 88 -2.32 -15.13 6.05
CA ASN A 88 -2.30 -14.62 7.41
C ASN A 88 -3.38 -13.55 7.60
N ASN A 89 -4.48 -13.90 8.28
CA ASN A 89 -5.63 -13.02 8.49
C ASN A 89 -5.34 -11.79 9.37
N ARG A 90 -4.14 -11.65 9.93
CA ARG A 90 -3.75 -10.54 10.81
C ARG A 90 -2.98 -9.43 10.12
N THR A 91 -2.53 -9.64 8.88
CA THR A 91 -1.73 -8.67 8.13
C THR A 91 -2.30 -8.44 6.73
N ASN A 92 -1.99 -7.29 6.15
CA ASN A 92 -2.25 -6.97 4.75
C ASN A 92 -0.92 -6.77 4.03
N ASP A 93 -0.86 -7.18 2.77
CA ASP A 93 0.33 -7.06 1.93
C ASP A 93 0.25 -5.77 1.13
N TYR A 94 1.22 -4.89 1.31
CA TYR A 94 1.29 -3.60 0.63
C TYR A 94 2.44 -3.59 -0.35
N SER A 95 2.18 -3.21 -1.61
CA SER A 95 3.26 -2.89 -2.53
C SER A 95 3.71 -1.46 -2.30
N VAL A 96 4.96 -1.30 -1.89
CA VAL A 96 5.58 -0.01 -1.58
C VAL A 96 6.70 0.27 -2.59
N VAL A 97 6.71 1.48 -3.16
CA VAL A 97 7.83 1.97 -3.97
C VAL A 97 8.74 2.78 -3.05
N PHE A 98 10.01 2.40 -2.95
CA PHE A 98 11.00 3.12 -2.13
C PHE A 98 11.84 4.11 -2.95
N PHE A 99 12.21 5.20 -2.31
CA PHE A 99 12.94 6.35 -2.83
C PHE A 99 14.02 6.78 -1.85
N GLN A 100 15.10 7.34 -2.36
CA GLN A 100 16.26 7.75 -1.56
C GLN A 100 16.16 9.17 -1.03
N SER A 101 15.30 10.00 -1.63
CA SER A 101 15.15 11.40 -1.23
C SER A 101 13.70 11.85 -1.37
N TRP A 102 13.37 12.94 -0.67
CA TRP A 102 12.04 13.53 -0.72
C TRP A 102 11.72 14.12 -2.11
N GLU A 103 12.73 14.63 -2.81
CA GLU A 103 12.59 15.16 -4.17
C GLU A 103 12.13 14.07 -5.13
N GLN A 104 12.66 12.84 -5.00
CA GLN A 104 12.19 11.71 -5.80
C GLN A 104 10.73 11.37 -5.49
N VAL A 105 10.31 11.49 -4.22
CA VAL A 105 8.92 11.28 -3.81
C VAL A 105 8.01 12.32 -4.43
N LYS A 106 8.38 13.60 -4.41
CA LYS A 106 7.60 14.69 -5.04
C LYS A 106 7.42 14.47 -6.54
N THR A 107 8.52 14.19 -7.25
CA THR A 107 8.46 13.88 -8.69
C THR A 107 7.54 12.69 -8.96
N PHE A 108 7.61 11.65 -8.14
CA PHE A 108 6.71 10.50 -8.26
C PHE A 108 5.24 10.87 -7.99
N ALA A 109 4.97 11.67 -6.97
CA ALA A 109 3.63 12.11 -6.58
C ALA A 109 2.95 12.96 -7.66
N GLU A 110 3.71 13.85 -8.31
CA GLU A 110 3.23 14.76 -9.35
C GLU A 110 3.05 14.09 -10.72
N THR A 111 3.82 13.03 -11.00
CA THR A 111 3.80 12.37 -12.32
C THR A 111 3.09 11.00 -12.25
N THR A 112 3.80 9.98 -11.80
CA THR A 112 3.38 8.58 -11.90
C THR A 112 2.23 8.25 -10.95
N PHE A 113 2.20 8.85 -9.75
CA PHE A 113 1.19 8.53 -8.75
C PHE A 113 -0.22 8.96 -9.19
N GLN A 114 -0.36 10.08 -9.90
CA GLN A 114 -1.65 10.52 -10.43
C GLN A 114 -2.25 9.50 -11.40
N GLU A 115 -1.44 8.98 -12.33
CA GLU A 115 -1.85 7.94 -13.27
C GLU A 115 -2.24 6.64 -12.57
N LEU A 116 -1.43 6.22 -11.59
CA LEU A 116 -1.70 5.02 -10.81
C LEU A 116 -2.95 5.17 -9.94
N ALA A 117 -3.20 6.36 -9.38
CA ALA A 117 -4.38 6.66 -8.58
C ALA A 117 -5.67 6.60 -9.42
N GLN A 118 -5.67 7.17 -10.63
CA GLN A 118 -6.81 7.06 -11.55
C GLN A 118 -7.09 5.61 -11.93
N THR A 119 -6.04 4.84 -12.24
CA THR A 119 -6.15 3.42 -12.56
C THR A 119 -6.74 2.63 -11.39
N GLU A 120 -6.34 2.94 -10.16
CA GLU A 120 -6.87 2.28 -8.96
C GLU A 120 -8.35 2.62 -8.70
N VAL A 121 -8.77 3.87 -8.94
CA VAL A 121 -10.19 4.27 -8.87
C VAL A 121 -11.03 3.47 -9.87
N GLN A 122 -10.55 3.35 -11.11
CA GLN A 122 -11.23 2.58 -12.15
C GLN A 122 -11.33 1.10 -11.77
N ARG A 123 -10.23 0.50 -11.29
CA ARG A 123 -10.23 -0.90 -10.80
C ARG A 123 -11.25 -1.13 -9.68
N LYS A 124 -11.37 -0.20 -8.73
CA LYS A 124 -12.35 -0.27 -7.64
C LYS A 124 -13.78 -0.16 -8.16
N LYS A 125 -14.03 0.69 -9.15
CA LYS A 125 -15.35 0.83 -9.79
C LYS A 125 -15.76 -0.47 -10.48
N GLU A 126 -14.88 -1.06 -11.28
CA GLU A 126 -15.13 -2.34 -11.96
C GLU A 126 -15.34 -3.50 -10.99
N ALA A 127 -14.56 -3.55 -9.91
CA ALA A 127 -14.73 -4.56 -8.87
C ALA A 127 -16.10 -4.44 -8.18
N LYS A 128 -16.56 -3.20 -7.92
CA LYS A 128 -17.88 -2.93 -7.35
C LYS A 128 -18.99 -3.34 -8.32
N GLU A 129 -18.86 -3.02 -9.61
CA GLU A 129 -19.83 -3.41 -10.63
C GLU A 129 -19.95 -4.94 -10.74
N LYS A 130 -18.82 -5.65 -10.82
CA LYS A 130 -18.81 -7.14 -10.81
C LYS A 130 -19.43 -7.72 -9.55
N TRP A 131 -19.19 -7.11 -8.39
CA TRP A 131 -19.80 -7.56 -7.14
C TRP A 131 -21.33 -7.38 -7.15
N LEU A 132 -21.82 -6.24 -7.62
CA LEU A 132 -23.26 -5.97 -7.76
C LEU A 132 -23.92 -6.92 -8.76
N GLU A 133 -23.29 -7.19 -9.90
CA GLU A 133 -23.79 -8.13 -10.89
C GLU A 133 -23.91 -9.55 -10.33
N ARG A 134 -22.87 -10.02 -9.61
CA ARG A 134 -22.91 -11.31 -8.90
C ARG A 134 -24.05 -11.36 -7.88
N GLY A 135 -24.26 -10.27 -7.13
CA GLY A 135 -25.37 -10.16 -6.16
C GLY A 135 -26.75 -10.23 -6.83
N ARG A 136 -26.92 -9.58 -8.00
CA ARG A 136 -28.15 -9.66 -8.81
C ARG A 136 -28.41 -11.07 -9.31
N LEU A 137 -27.40 -11.73 -9.88
CA LEU A 137 -27.51 -13.11 -10.36
C LEU A 137 -27.87 -14.10 -9.23
N PHE A 138 -27.28 -13.91 -8.05
CA PHE A 138 -27.59 -14.74 -6.89
C PHE A 138 -29.04 -14.57 -6.42
N SER A 139 -29.53 -13.33 -6.40
CA SER A 139 -30.91 -13.01 -6.01
C SER A 139 -31.94 -13.58 -7.00
N GLN A 140 -31.66 -13.48 -8.31
CA GLN A 140 -32.50 -14.07 -9.36
C GLN A 140 -32.57 -15.60 -9.22
N LYS A 141 -31.42 -16.28 -9.08
CA LYS A 141 -31.39 -17.74 -8.87
C LYS A 141 -32.18 -18.18 -7.65
N LYS A 142 -32.10 -17.44 -6.54
CA LYS A 142 -32.85 -17.74 -5.30
C LYS A 142 -34.36 -17.63 -5.50
N ASN A 143 -34.84 -16.64 -6.26
CA ASN A 143 -36.26 -16.47 -6.54
C ASN A 143 -36.79 -17.55 -7.49
N SER A 144 -36.05 -17.87 -8.57
CA SER A 144 -36.43 -18.94 -9.50
C SER A 144 -36.48 -20.32 -8.84
N ASN A 145 -35.62 -20.57 -7.85
CA ASN A 145 -35.66 -21.83 -7.08
C ASN A 145 -36.84 -21.89 -6.10
N LYS A 146 -37.31 -20.75 -5.56
CA LYS A 146 -38.51 -20.71 -4.71
C LYS A 146 -39.81 -20.96 -5.48
N GLU A 147 -39.89 -20.53 -6.74
CA GLU A 147 -41.04 -20.78 -7.60
C GLU A 147 -41.13 -22.24 -8.08
N ARG A 148 -40.00 -22.96 -8.17
CA ARG A 148 -39.96 -24.38 -8.55
C ARG A 148 -40.32 -25.37 -7.45
N VAL A 149 -40.41 -24.92 -6.18
CA VAL A 149 -40.71 -25.77 -5.01
C VAL A 149 -42.15 -25.52 -4.50
N LYS A 150 -42.96 -24.77 -5.25
CA LYS A 150 -44.42 -24.66 -5.06
C LYS A 150 -45.13 -25.43 -6.16
#